data_AF-A0A9D2QD50-F1
#
_entry.id   AF-A0A9D2QD50-F1
#
_cell.length_a   1.000
_cell.length_b   1.000
_cell.length_c   1.000
_cell.angle_alpha   90.00
_cell.angle_beta   90.00
_cell.angle_gamma   90.00
#
_symmetry.space_group_name_H-M   'P 1'
#
loop_
_entity.id
_entity.type
_entity.pdbx_description
1 polymer ?
#
loop_
_entity_poly.entity_id
_entity_poly.type
_entity_poly.pdbx_seq_one_letter_code
_entity_poly.pdbx_strand_id
1 'polypeptide(L)' 'MVGEHEAVELELLDTAHVFAAGHRIRLTVAGGWFPFYSRNPGTGENPLTAETLHPNRHTVTFGEGTALVLPTLPTPPTEA' A
#
# COMPACT_ATOMS: atom_id res chain seq x y z
N MET A 1 -13.65 -19.42 4.06
CA MET A 1 -12.21 -19.73 4.05
C MET A 1 -11.49 -18.53 4.63
N VAL A 2 -11.10 -18.61 5.91
CA VAL A 2 -10.18 -17.62 6.49
C VAL A 2 -8.80 -18.09 6.06
N GLY A 3 -8.19 -17.37 5.11
CA GLY A 3 -6.77 -17.59 4.82
C GLY A 3 -5.95 -17.18 6.03
N GLU A 4 -4.75 -17.72 6.19
CA GLU A 4 -3.82 -17.17 7.18
C GLU A 4 -3.58 -15.69 6.89
N HIS A 5 -3.56 -14.88 7.95
CA HIS A 5 -3.28 -13.47 7.87
C HIS A 5 -1.80 -13.26 8.15
N GLU A 6 -1.06 -12.79 7.15
CA GLU A 6 0.34 -12.46 7.28
C GLU A 6 0.51 -10.93 7.34
N ALA A 7 1.40 -10.47 8.23
CA ALA A 7 1.79 -9.07 8.28
C ALA A 7 2.76 -8.78 7.13
N VAL A 8 2.47 -7.73 6.37
CA VAL A 8 3.33 -7.27 5.27
C VAL A 8 3.79 -5.86 5.58
N GLU A 9 5.09 -5.61 5.47
CA GLU A 9 5.68 -4.29 5.54
C GLU A 9 5.94 -3.79 4.11
N LEU A 10 5.46 -2.58 3.80
CA LEU A 10 5.58 -1.97 2.49
C LEU A 10 6.26 -0.61 2.64
N GLU A 11 7.40 -0.45 1.97
CA GLU A 11 8.05 0.86 1.85
C GLU A 11 7.30 1.71 0.82
N LEU A 12 6.90 2.92 1.23
CA LEU A 12 6.30 3.90 0.35
C LEU A 12 7.38 4.84 -0.19
N LEU A 13 7.13 5.40 -1.37
CA LEU A 13 8.01 6.43 -1.94
C LEU A 13 8.06 7.66 -1.03
N ASP A 14 9.24 8.26 -0.94
CA ASP A 14 9.49 9.44 -0.12
C ASP A 14 8.59 10.62 -0.52
N THR A 15 8.16 11.38 0.48
CA THR A 15 7.41 12.62 0.29
C THR A 15 7.72 13.63 1.39
N ALA A 16 7.76 14.91 1.03
CA ALA A 16 7.85 16.02 1.97
C ALA A 16 6.60 16.90 1.78
N HIS A 17 5.62 16.75 2.67
CA HIS A 17 4.34 17.44 2.55
C HIS A 17 3.85 18.00 3.89
N VAL A 18 3.27 19.19 3.85
CA VAL A 18 2.57 19.80 4.99
C VAL A 18 1.07 19.70 4.75
N PHE A 19 0.39 18.90 5.58
CA PHE A 19 -1.07 18.82 5.58
C PHE A 19 -1.63 20.02 6.34
N ALA A 20 -2.06 21.06 5.62
CA ALA A 20 -2.61 22.28 6.21
C ALA A 20 -3.92 22.01 6.99
N ALA A 21 -4.33 23.00 7.81
CA ALA A 21 -5.59 22.93 8.52
C ALA A 21 -6.76 22.67 7.55
N GLY A 22 -7.61 21.69 7.88
CA GLY A 22 -8.73 21.25 7.03
C GLY A 22 -8.39 20.15 6.02
N HIS A 23 -7.10 19.83 5.81
CA HIS A 23 -6.70 18.67 4.99
C HIS A 23 -6.95 17.35 5.74
N ARG A 24 -6.94 16.25 4.99
CA ARG A 24 -7.05 14.90 5.53
C ARG A 24 -6.00 14.00 4.88
N ILE A 25 -5.43 13.11 5.68
CA ILE A 25 -4.61 12.02 5.17
C ILE A 25 -5.55 10.89 4.72
N ARG A 26 -5.32 10.36 3.52
CA ARG A 26 -6.05 9.22 2.98
C ARG A 26 -5.06 8.16 2.50
N LEU A 27 -5.23 6.92 2.98
CA LEU A 27 -4.56 5.74 2.45
C LEU A 27 -5.50 4.99 1.51
N THR A 28 -5.01 4.65 0.32
CA THR A 28 -5.71 3.76 -0.62
C THR A 28 -4.93 2.46 -0.72
N VAL A 29 -5.60 1.32 -0.53
CA VAL A 29 -5.02 -0.02 -0.68
C VAL A 29 -5.67 -0.70 -1.89
N ALA A 30 -4.86 -1.28 -2.77
CA ALA A 30 -5.31 -1.96 -3.97
C ALA A 30 -4.47 -3.22 -4.26
N GLY A 31 -5.01 -4.16 -5.02
CA GLY A 31 -4.34 -5.41 -5.38
C GLY A 31 -3.29 -5.30 -6.51
N GLY A 32 -2.99 -4.09 -7.00
CA GLY A 32 -1.99 -3.88 -8.04
C GLY A 32 -1.93 -2.44 -8.56
N TRP A 33 -0.88 -2.14 -9.31
CA TRP A 33 -0.64 -0.84 -9.93
C TRP A 33 -0.03 -1.01 -11.32
N PHE A 34 -0.82 -1.55 -12.25
CA PHE A 34 -0.42 -1.67 -13.64
C PHE A 34 -0.52 -0.29 -14.34
N PRO A 35 0.43 0.09 -15.21
CA PRO A 35 1.56 -0.69 -15.72
C PRO A 35 2.86 -0.55 -14.92
N PHE A 36 2.85 0.13 -13.77
CA PHE A 36 4.05 0.36 -12.97
C PHE A 36 4.66 -0.94 -12.42
N TYR A 37 3.80 -1.86 -11.98
CA TYR A 37 4.17 -3.24 -11.64
C TYR A 37 3.45 -4.24 -12.54
N SER A 38 4.13 -5.35 -12.85
CA SER A 38 3.54 -6.49 -13.54
C SER A 38 2.33 -7.03 -12.78
N ARG A 39 1.30 -7.47 -13.50
CA ARG A 39 0.09 -8.03 -12.88
C ARG A 39 0.44 -9.31 -12.12
N ASN A 40 -0.08 -9.46 -10.90
CA ASN A 40 0.01 -10.73 -10.18
C ASN A 40 -0.93 -11.77 -10.85
N PRO A 41 -0.41 -12.91 -11.36
CA PRO A 41 -1.23 -13.90 -12.03
C PRO A 41 -2.23 -14.62 -11.13
N GLY A 42 -1.97 -14.67 -9.82
CA GLY A 42 -2.76 -15.47 -8.89
C GLY A 42 -2.59 -16.98 -9.01
N THR A 43 -1.68 -17.44 -9.88
CA THR A 43 -1.31 -18.87 -10.04
C THR A 43 -0.05 -19.26 -9.25
N GLY A 44 0.73 -18.27 -8.79
CA GLY A 44 2.08 -18.48 -8.26
C GLY A 44 3.18 -18.59 -9.33
N GLU A 45 2.81 -18.59 -10.62
CA GLU A 45 3.77 -18.57 -11.73
C GLU A 45 4.46 -17.21 -11.88
N ASN A 46 5.57 -17.17 -12.62
CA ASN A 46 6.28 -15.93 -12.90
C ASN A 46 5.36 -14.90 -13.61
N PRO A 47 5.15 -13.70 -13.04
CA PRO A 47 4.29 -12.67 -13.62
C PRO A 47 4.62 -12.25 -15.06
N LEU A 48 5.86 -12.45 -15.51
CA LEU A 48 6.30 -12.09 -16.86
C LEU A 48 6.01 -13.15 -17.92
N THR A 49 5.76 -14.40 -17.51
CA THR A 49 5.55 -15.54 -18.43
C THR A 49 4.22 -16.25 -18.22
N ALA A 50 3.48 -15.93 -17.16
CA ALA A 50 2.19 -16.54 -16.90
C ALA A 50 1.19 -16.24 -18.03
N GLU A 51 0.57 -17.29 -18.58
CA GLU A 51 -0.42 -17.19 -19.65
C GLU A 51 -1.85 -17.11 -19.10
N THR A 52 -2.06 -17.56 -17.86
CA THR A 52 -3.36 -17.60 -17.20
C THR A 52 -3.41 -16.63 -16.03
N LEU A 53 -4.54 -15.95 -15.86
CA LEU A 53 -4.81 -15.07 -14.73
C LEU A 53 -6.00 -15.59 -13.93
N HIS A 54 -5.87 -15.59 -12.61
CA HIS A 54 -6.97 -15.86 -11.69
C HIS A 54 -7.34 -14.60 -10.89
N PRO A 55 -8.63 -14.46 -10.50
CA PRO A 55 -9.03 -13.41 -9.57
C PRO A 55 -8.30 -13.57 -8.22
N ASN A 56 -7.55 -12.53 -7.84
CA ASN A 56 -6.91 -12.45 -6.54
C ASN A 56 -7.87 -11.81 -5.54
N ARG A 57 -8.26 -12.54 -4.48
CA ARG A 57 -9.05 -12.00 -3.38
C ARG A 57 -8.11 -11.55 -2.26
N HIS A 58 -8.08 -10.23 -2.03
CA HIS A 58 -7.35 -9.64 -0.92
C HIS A 58 -8.31 -9.32 0.24
N THR A 59 -7.90 -9.63 1.46
CA THR A 59 -8.61 -9.22 2.69
C THR A 59 -7.63 -8.46 3.56
N VAL A 60 -7.95 -7.20 3.88
CA VAL A 60 -7.15 -6.37 4.79
C VAL A 60 -7.89 -6.31 6.11
N THR A 61 -7.29 -6.86 7.16
CA THR A 61 -7.80 -6.71 8.52
C THR A 61 -7.35 -5.35 9.05
N PHE A 62 -8.26 -4.62 9.71
CA PHE A 62 -7.93 -3.38 10.39
C PHE A 62 -7.97 -3.61 11.91
N GLY A 63 -6.91 -3.22 12.60
CA GLY A 63 -6.78 -3.39 14.04
C GLY A 63 -5.36 -3.13 14.50
N GLU A 64 -5.02 -3.70 15.66
CA GLU A 64 -3.67 -3.68 16.19
C GLU A 64 -2.70 -4.31 15.19
N GLY A 65 -1.68 -3.56 14.77
CA GLY A 65 -0.70 -3.97 13.75
C GLY A 65 -0.96 -3.46 12.33
N THR A 66 -2.08 -2.82 12.04
CA THR A 66 -2.34 -2.19 10.72
C THR A 66 -2.22 -0.68 10.81
N ALA A 67 -1.14 -0.12 10.25
CA ALA A 67 -0.86 1.30 10.36
C ALA A 67 -0.19 1.88 9.10
N LEU A 68 -0.42 3.18 8.87
CA LEU A 68 0.43 4.01 8.02
C LEU A 68 1.38 4.77 8.93
N VAL A 69 2.67 4.42 8.88
CA VAL A 69 3.71 5.11 9.66
C VAL A 69 4.21 6.30 8.85
N LEU A 70 3.96 7.51 9.36
CA LEU A 70 4.41 8.75 8.73
C LEU A 70 5.57 9.36 9.53
N PRO A 71 6.72 9.65 8.92
CA PRO A 71 7.75 10.44 9.58
C PRO A 71 7.24 11.87 9.76
N THR A 72 7.15 12.32 11.01
CA THR A 72 6.73 13.69 11.34
C THR A 72 7.92 14.56 11.69
N LEU A 73 7.99 15.76 11.12
CA LEU A 73 8.92 16.78 11.59
C LEU A 73 8.34 17.47 12.83
N PRO A 74 9.16 17.69 13.88
CA PRO A 74 8.69 18.28 15.14
C PRO A 74 8.28 19.75 15.01
N THR A 75 8.79 20.43 13.98
CA THR A 75 8.51 21.84 13.72
C THR A 75 8.06 22.00 12.26
N PRO A 76 6.95 22.71 11.98
CA PRO A 76 6.61 23.04 10.61
C PRO A 76 7.75 23.86 9.99
N PRO A 77 8.06 23.65 8.70
CA PRO A 77 9.07 24.48 8.02
C PRO A 77 8.65 25.95 8.12
N THR A 78 9.61 26.82 8.45
CA THR A 78 9.40 28.27 8.42
C THR A 78 8.89 28.65 7.04
N GLU A 79 7.78 29.39 6.96
CA GLU A 79 7.30 29.94 5.69
C GLU A 79 8.43 30.77 5.05
N ALA A 80 8.61 30.62 3.73
CA ALA A 80 9.54 31.41 2.94
C ALA A 80 8.99 32.80 2.65
#